data_AF-A0A817LNM6-F1
#
_entry.id   AF-A0A817LNM6-F1
#
_cell.length_a   1.000
_cell.length_b   1.000
_cell.length_c   1.000
_cell.angle_alpha   90.00
_cell.angle_beta   90.00
_cell.angle_gamma   90.00
#
_symmetry.space_group_name_H-M   'P 1'
#
loop_
_entity.id
_entity.type
_entity.pdbx_description
1 polymer ?
#
loop_
_entity_poly.entity_id
_entity_poly.type
_entity_poly.pdbx_seq_one_letter_code
_entity_poly.pdbx_strand_id
1 'polypeptide(L)'
;MSEIRIHIRHCILYEFQQGNNASAAVRNICVALGEGAVADRTCRDWFKRFREGDMTLEDRPRSGRPLEYDIERLKVLIEDNPRLTNRELSAMLR
;
A
#
# COMPACT_ATOMS: atom_id res chain seq x y z
N MET A 1 -1.78 -12.34 -9.23
CA MET A 1 -0.73 -11.29 -9.23
C MET A 1 -0.45 -10.68 -7.84
N SER A 2 -1.38 -10.70 -6.87
CA SER A 2 -1.15 -10.25 -5.48
C SER A 2 -0.37 -11.25 -4.62
N GLU A 3 -0.60 -12.55 -4.82
CA GLU A 3 -0.03 -13.63 -4.00
C GLU A 3 1.50 -13.75 -4.14
N ILE A 4 2.04 -13.56 -5.35
CA ILE A 4 3.50 -13.59 -5.57
C ILE A 4 4.18 -12.47 -4.77
N ARG A 5 3.56 -11.28 -4.66
CA ARG A 5 4.14 -10.16 -3.92
C ARG A 5 4.12 -10.40 -2.42
N ILE A 6 3.06 -11.01 -1.87
CA ILE A 6 2.99 -11.28 -0.43
C ILE A 6 3.99 -12.38 -0.05
N HIS A 7 4.21 -13.36 -0.92
CA HIS A 7 5.22 -14.39 -0.72
C HIS A 7 6.64 -13.80 -0.60
N ILE A 8 7.03 -12.91 -1.53
CA ILE A 8 8.33 -12.22 -1.44
C ILE A 8 8.45 -11.40 -0.14
N ARG A 9 7.39 -10.71 0.28
CA ARG A 9 7.40 -9.95 1.54
C ARG A 9 7.58 -10.83 2.77
N HIS A 10 6.97 -12.01 2.78
CA HIS A 10 7.22 -13.01 3.82
C HIS A 10 8.69 -13.44 3.85
N CYS A 11 9.32 -13.69 2.70
CA CYS A 11 10.74 -14.01 2.63
C CYS A 11 11.61 -12.87 3.17
N ILE A 12 11.29 -11.61 2.83
CA ILE A 12 12.01 -10.43 3.34
C ILE A 12 11.87 -10.34 4.88
N LEU A 13 10.67 -10.57 5.42
CA LEU A 13 10.43 -10.57 6.87
C LEU A 13 11.21 -11.69 7.57
N TYR A 14 11.23 -12.89 6.98
CA TYR A 14 12.02 -14.01 7.50
C TYR A 14 13.50 -13.67 7.58
N GLU A 15 14.09 -13.12 6.51
CA GLU A 15 15.49 -12.70 6.50
C GLU A 15 15.80 -11.61 7.54
N PHE A 16 14.87 -10.67 7.73
CA PHE A 16 14.98 -9.65 8.79
C PHE A 16 15.00 -10.29 10.19
N GLN A 17 14.13 -11.27 10.46
CA GLN A 17 14.07 -11.98 11.74
C GLN A 17 15.29 -12.87 11.99
N GLN A 18 15.96 -13.34 10.93
CA GLN A 18 17.26 -14.03 11.04
C GLN A 18 18.42 -13.09 11.40
N GLY A 19 18.18 -11.77 11.44
CA GLY A 19 19.22 -10.77 11.73
C GLY A 19 20.12 -10.45 10.53
N ASN A 20 19.74 -10.89 9.33
CA ASN A 20 20.46 -10.53 8.12
C ASN A 20 20.28 -9.05 7.80
N ASN A 21 21.20 -8.47 7.02
CA ASN A 21 21.01 -7.15 6.44
C ASN A 21 20.29 -7.24 5.08
N ALA A 22 19.77 -6.11 4.59
CA ALA A 22 18.96 -6.09 3.36
C ALA A 22 19.73 -6.62 2.14
N SER A 23 21.03 -6.35 2.01
CA SER A 23 21.84 -6.83 0.87
C SER A 23 22.00 -8.36 0.91
N ALA A 24 22.23 -8.92 2.10
CA ALA A 24 22.29 -10.37 2.30
C ALA A 24 20.93 -11.01 2.00
N ALA A 25 19.84 -10.40 2.47
CA ALA A 25 18.48 -10.86 2.21
C ALA A 25 18.15 -10.91 0.71
N VAL A 26 18.47 -9.85 -0.05
CA VAL A 26 18.27 -9.82 -1.51
C VAL A 26 19.01 -10.97 -2.19
N ARG A 27 20.27 -11.20 -1.83
CA ARG A 27 21.06 -12.29 -2.38
C ARG A 27 20.44 -13.65 -2.05
N ASN A 28 20.08 -13.89 -0.80
CA ASN A 28 19.48 -15.15 -0.36
C ASN A 28 18.15 -15.43 -1.09
N ILE A 29 17.30 -14.40 -1.19
CA ILE A 29 16.01 -14.49 -1.88
C ILE A 29 16.20 -14.76 -3.38
N CYS A 30 17.11 -14.05 -4.05
CA CYS A 30 17.37 -14.28 -5.48
C CYS A 30 17.98 -15.65 -5.75
N VAL A 31 18.80 -16.19 -4.83
CA VAL A 31 19.31 -17.57 -4.93
C VAL A 31 18.17 -18.59 -4.81
N ALA A 32 17.22 -18.36 -3.89
CA ALA A 32 16.13 -19.30 -3.64
C ALA A 32 15.00 -19.23 -4.68
N LEU A 33 14.65 -18.02 -5.14
CA LEU A 33 13.44 -17.75 -5.93
C LEU A 33 13.72 -17.31 -7.37
N GLY A 34 14.99 -17.14 -7.73
CA GLY A 34 15.43 -16.71 -9.05
C GLY A 34 15.94 -15.28 -9.10
N GLU A 35 16.81 -15.01 -10.09
CA GLU A 35 17.40 -13.69 -10.27
C GLU A 35 16.32 -12.64 -10.54
N GLY A 36 16.40 -11.51 -9.82
CA GLY A 36 15.41 -10.44 -9.92
C GLY A 36 14.12 -10.68 -9.15
N ALA A 37 14.02 -11.74 -8.32
CA ALA A 37 12.84 -11.99 -7.48
C ALA A 37 12.49 -10.82 -6.54
N VAL A 38 13.50 -10.07 -6.08
CA VAL A 38 13.33 -8.84 -5.31
C VAL A 38 14.37 -7.79 -5.71
N ALA A 39 13.94 -6.54 -5.85
CA ALA A 39 14.85 -5.41 -6.03
C ALA A 39 15.45 -4.96 -4.69
N ASP A 40 16.71 -4.55 -4.71
CA ASP A 40 17.42 -4.06 -3.50
C ASP A 40 16.68 -2.91 -2.81
N ARG A 41 16.18 -1.93 -3.57
CA ARG A 41 15.37 -0.83 -3.05
C ARG A 41 14.12 -1.34 -2.31
N THR A 42 13.40 -2.29 -2.89
CA THR A 42 12.20 -2.87 -2.27
C THR A 42 12.55 -3.55 -0.95
N CYS A 43 13.61 -4.35 -0.91
CA CYS A 43 14.05 -5.00 0.32
C CYS A 43 14.42 -3.99 1.41
N ARG A 44 15.14 -2.91 1.05
CA ARG A 44 15.51 -1.84 2.00
C ARG A 44 14.30 -1.09 2.55
N ASP A 45 13.32 -0.78 1.71
CA ASP A 45 12.09 -0.10 2.14
C ASP A 45 11.31 -0.96 3.15
N TRP A 46 11.20 -2.28 2.92
CA TRP A 46 10.60 -3.21 3.86
C TRP A 46 11.39 -3.34 5.16
N PHE A 47 12.73 -3.44 5.08
CA PHE A 47 13.59 -3.46 6.26
C PHE A 47 13.44 -2.20 7.12
N LYS A 48 13.32 -1.02 6.50
CA LYS A 48 13.05 0.22 7.21
C LYS A 48 11.72 0.12 7.97
N ARG A 49 10.66 -0.34 7.30
CA ARG A 49 9.35 -0.55 7.89
C ARG A 49 9.37 -1.51 9.10
N PHE A 50 10.11 -2.62 8.98
CA PHE A 50 10.24 -3.58 10.09
C PHE A 50 11.03 -3.03 11.27
N ARG A 51 12.06 -2.19 11.04
CA ARG A 51 12.76 -1.48 12.12
C ARG A 51 11.88 -0.47 12.85
N GLU A 52 10.88 0.08 12.16
CA GLU A 52 9.85 0.94 12.75
C GLU A 52 8.78 0.14 13.52
N GLY A 53 8.88 -1.19 13.57
CA GLY A 53 7.97 -2.09 14.30
C GLY A 53 6.74 -2.55 13.52
N ASP A 54 6.56 -2.09 12.29
CA ASP A 54 5.42 -2.45 11.45
C ASP A 54 5.69 -3.73 10.65
N MET A 55 5.26 -4.87 11.18
CA MET A 55 5.44 -6.20 10.55
C MET A 55 4.33 -6.58 9.57
N THR A 56 3.38 -5.68 9.27
CA THR A 56 2.27 -6.00 8.38
C THR A 56 2.75 -6.09 6.92
N LEU A 57 2.38 -7.17 6.22
CA LEU A 57 2.85 -7.42 4.85
C LEU A 57 1.93 -6.83 3.77
N GLU A 58 0.83 -6.23 4.20
CA GLU A 58 -0.13 -5.59 3.34
C GLU A 58 0.41 -4.26 2.81
N ASP A 59 -0.08 -3.87 1.62
CA ASP A 59 0.15 -2.51 1.15
C ASP A 59 -0.52 -1.53 2.13
N ARG A 60 0.21 -0.47 2.49
CA ARG A 60 -0.45 0.66 3.14
C ARG A 60 -1.51 1.22 2.18
N PRO A 61 -2.59 1.82 2.69
CA PRO A 61 -3.55 2.54 1.88
C PRO A 61 -2.78 3.48 0.94
N ARG A 62 -2.99 3.30 -0.37
CA ARG A 62 -2.30 4.15 -1.35
C ARG A 62 -2.88 5.54 -1.23
N SER A 63 -2.02 6.54 -1.01
CA SER A 63 -2.42 7.92 -1.21
C SER A 63 -2.82 8.09 -2.68
N GLY A 64 -4.08 8.46 -2.90
CA GLY A 64 -4.74 8.53 -4.19
C GLY A 64 -6.06 9.27 -4.04
N ARG A 65 -6.89 9.29 -5.10
CA ARG A 65 -8.22 9.91 -5.03
C ARG A 65 -8.96 9.35 -3.80
N PRO A 66 -9.50 10.20 -2.91
CA PRO A 66 -10.33 9.75 -1.79
C PRO A 66 -11.41 8.78 -2.30
N LEU A 67 -11.52 7.61 -1.65
CA LEU A 67 -12.49 6.59 -2.06
C LEU A 67 -13.92 7.04 -1.73
N GLU A 68 -14.06 7.83 -0.68
CA GLU A 68 -15.34 8.37 -0.21
C GLU A 68 -15.35 9.88 -0.43
N TYR A 69 -16.13 10.31 -1.42
CA TYR A 69 -16.92 11.52 -1.20
C TYR A 69 -17.99 11.17 -0.15
N ASP A 70 -18.47 12.14 0.61
CA ASP A 70 -19.64 11.95 1.46
C ASP A 70 -20.87 11.75 0.57
N ILE A 71 -21.04 10.52 0.08
CA ILE A 71 -22.09 10.12 -0.87
C ILE A 71 -23.45 10.31 -0.21
N GLU A 72 -23.55 10.09 1.09
CA GLU A 72 -24.79 10.32 1.84
C GLU A 72 -25.15 11.81 1.87
N ARG A 73 -24.18 12.69 2.14
CA ARG A 73 -24.40 14.14 2.03
C ARG A 73 -24.71 14.59 0.61
N LEU A 74 -24.08 13.98 -0.40
CA LEU A 74 -24.39 14.26 -1.81
C LEU A 74 -25.83 13.83 -2.16
N LYS A 75 -26.28 12.65 -1.71
CA LYS A 75 -27.66 12.18 -1.91
C LYS A 75 -28.66 13.14 -1.27
N VAL A 76 -28.44 13.54 -0.02
CA VAL A 76 -29.31 14.49 0.70
C VAL A 76 -29.44 15.81 -0.07
N LEU A 77 -28.34 16.36 -0.60
CA LEU A 77 -28.38 17.61 -1.37
C LEU A 77 -29.16 17.48 -2.69
N ILE A 78 -29.04 16.33 -3.37
CA ILE A 78 -29.76 16.07 -4.63
C ILE A 78 -31.24 15.82 -4.35
N GLU A 79 -31.58 15.12 -3.27
CA GLU A 79 -32.96 14.87 -2.85
C GLU A 79 -33.66 16.17 -2.40
N ASP A 80 -32.96 17.03 -1.67
CA ASP A 80 -33.47 18.34 -1.24
C ASP A 80 -33.65 19.30 -2.42
N ASN A 81 -32.69 19.34 -3.35
CA ASN A 81 -32.79 20.16 -4.56
C ASN A 81 -32.17 19.50 -5.79
N PRO A 82 -33.00 18.85 -6.64
CA PRO A 82 -32.54 18.18 -7.86
C PRO A 82 -31.99 19.12 -8.95
N ARG A 83 -32.14 20.45 -8.78
CA ARG A 83 -31.69 21.44 -9.77
C ARG A 83 -30.28 21.96 -9.51
N LEU A 84 -29.65 21.53 -8.42
CA LEU A 84 -28.28 21.94 -8.11
C LEU A 84 -27.33 21.52 -9.23
N THR A 85 -26.51 22.47 -9.66
CA THR A 85 -25.47 22.22 -10.64
C THR A 85 -24.28 21.53 -9.99
N ASN A 86 -23.48 20.81 -10.78
CA ASN A 86 -22.24 20.20 -10.31
C ASN A 86 -21.28 21.22 -9.65
N ARG A 87 -21.32 22.49 -10.09
CA ARG A 87 -20.49 23.57 -9.51
C ARG A 87 -20.95 23.96 -8.11
N GLU A 88 -22.27 24.04 -7.89
CA GLU A 88 -22.86 24.34 -6.59
C GLU A 88 -22.68 23.17 -5.62
N LEU A 89 -22.93 21.94 -6.07
CA LEU A 89 -22.65 20.72 -5.30
C LEU A 89 -21.18 20.67 -4.87
N SER A 90 -20.25 20.94 -5.79
CA SER A 90 -18.81 20.98 -5.46
C SER A 90 -18.44 22.10 -4.49
N ALA A 91 -19.17 23.22 -4.45
CA ALA A 91 -18.94 24.29 -3.48
C ALA A 91 -19.49 23.93 -2.09
N MET A 92 -20.58 23.17 -2.03
CA MET A 92 -21.24 22.72 -0.80
C MET A 92 -20.59 21.47 -0.17
N LEU A 93 -19.85 20.69 -0.96
CA LEU A 93 -19.18 19.44 -0.57
C LEU A 93 -17.65 19.57 -0.39
N ARG A 94 -17.12 20.80 -0.49
CA ARG A 94 -15.74 21.10 -0.07
C ARG A 94 -15.63 21.14 1.45
#